data_AF-A0AA35RN37-F1
#
_entry.id   AF-A0AA35RN37-F1
#
_cell.length_a   1.000
_cell.length_b   1.000
_cell.length_c   1.000
_cell.angle_alpha   90.00
_cell.angle_beta   90.00
_cell.angle_gamma   90.00
#
_symmetry.space_group_name_H-M   'P 1'
#
loop_
_entity.id
_entity.type
_entity.pdbx_description
1 polymer ?
#
loop_
_entity_poly.entity_id
_entity_poly.type
_entity_poly.pdbx_seq_one_letter_code
_entity_poly.pdbx_strand_id
1 'polypeptide(L)'
;MEHSPDDPAPGGGDGNRRDEREPPQIVGEEKDGSLYPYDYLEEPSRPSSRASSAGGRVSPSILQDLASGDMDNVAWSELPVERVYDYFAQATSLESVLRAFGELKAKLGVEELRGLELFGALREKLCTQKTWKARDALQLLEKRANQQEYMGQKAAEGVKVLIVGGGPVGLRLAIDCLLLGCDVRVIEKRPSFSRNNVLHLWPFTIEDLRQLGAKKFCGKFCAGAIDHICIRSLQCILLKISLLLGLSFHAGVEFLQVLEPNADTGWRAKLNPSDHFLNQFEFDVLVGADGRRSTVPGFDRKELRGKLALAITANFVNYFTREEVAVDEISGVAFIFNQKFFKELKADTGIDLENIVYYKDDTHYFVMTAKKYSLLKKGVLVADLPDTRDLLHPSNINKEELYEYAVDAAGWSTELPQLDFALNHYDEPDVALFDFTSIFQV
;
A
#
# COMPACT_ATOMS: atom_id res chain seq x y z
N MET A 1 50.88 -15.20 -51.32
CA MET A 1 51.16 -14.91 -52.74
C MET A 1 50.03 -14.05 -53.25
N GLU A 2 50.38 -12.84 -53.65
CA GLU A 2 49.52 -11.84 -54.26
C GLU A 2 48.90 -12.37 -55.57
N HIS A 3 47.66 -11.96 -55.87
CA HIS A 3 47.35 -11.19 -57.10
C HIS A 3 45.83 -10.95 -57.26
N SER A 4 45.43 -9.69 -57.17
CA SER A 4 44.45 -9.03 -58.05
C SER A 4 45.23 -8.50 -59.28
N PRO A 5 44.63 -8.06 -60.43
CA PRO A 5 43.38 -7.27 -60.57
C PRO A 5 42.52 -7.51 -61.84
N ASP A 6 41.33 -6.87 -61.91
CA ASP A 6 40.90 -5.93 -62.96
C ASP A 6 39.36 -5.81 -63.07
N ASP A 7 38.92 -4.55 -62.97
CA ASP A 7 37.55 -3.98 -63.09
C ASP A 7 37.41 -3.35 -64.50
N PRO A 8 36.20 -3.04 -65.07
CA PRO A 8 35.46 -1.85 -64.61
C PRO A 8 33.92 -1.82 -64.80
N ALA A 9 33.28 -0.92 -64.06
CA ALA A 9 31.87 -0.49 -64.13
C ALA A 9 31.57 0.56 -65.23
N PRO A 10 30.29 0.88 -65.51
CA PRO A 10 29.68 2.12 -64.96
C PRO A 10 28.24 1.90 -64.44
N GLY A 11 27.79 2.46 -63.30
CA GLY A 11 27.28 3.84 -63.10
C GLY A 11 25.80 3.95 -63.52
N GLY A 12 24.80 4.39 -62.75
CA GLY A 12 24.62 4.94 -61.40
C GLY A 12 23.14 5.35 -61.22
N GLY A 13 22.70 5.67 -59.99
CA GLY A 13 21.40 6.31 -59.70
C GLY A 13 20.47 5.47 -58.80
N ASP A 14 20.63 5.48 -57.47
CA ASP A 14 20.05 6.42 -56.47
C ASP A 14 18.61 6.03 -56.03
N GLY A 15 18.38 5.88 -54.72
CA GLY A 15 17.04 5.56 -54.19
C GLY A 15 17.00 4.76 -52.88
N ASN A 16 17.46 5.38 -51.80
CA ASN A 16 17.33 4.90 -50.42
C ASN A 16 15.84 4.83 -50.00
N ARG A 17 15.29 3.64 -49.73
CA ARG A 17 13.99 3.47 -49.03
C ARG A 17 14.19 2.52 -47.85
N ARG A 18 14.29 3.10 -46.65
CA ARG A 18 14.07 2.41 -45.39
C ARG A 18 12.57 2.42 -45.11
N ASP A 19 12.04 1.25 -44.75
CA ASP A 19 10.67 1.06 -44.29
C ASP A 19 10.37 1.94 -43.06
N GLU A 20 9.57 2.98 -43.26
CA GLU A 20 8.80 3.62 -42.19
C GLU A 20 7.51 2.79 -42.00
N ARG A 21 7.42 2.04 -40.90
CA ARG A 21 6.13 1.51 -40.45
C ARG A 21 5.46 2.57 -39.60
N GLU A 22 4.39 3.17 -40.13
CA GLU A 22 3.47 4.01 -39.37
C GLU A 22 2.78 3.21 -38.25
N PRO A 23 2.53 3.80 -37.07
CA PRO A 23 1.67 3.20 -36.06
C PRO A 23 0.18 3.27 -36.49
N PRO A 24 -0.65 2.28 -36.12
CA PRO A 24 -2.04 2.22 -36.58
C PRO A 24 -2.88 3.36 -36.00
N GLN A 25 -3.64 4.03 -36.88
CA GLN A 25 -4.68 4.98 -36.56
C GLN A 25 -5.87 4.26 -35.89
N ILE A 26 -6.24 4.67 -34.68
CA ILE A 26 -7.52 4.29 -34.07
C ILE A 26 -8.56 5.30 -34.56
N VAL A 27 -9.42 4.84 -35.48
CA VAL A 27 -10.57 5.58 -35.98
C VAL A 27 -11.67 5.53 -34.91
N GLY A 28 -12.19 6.70 -34.53
CA GLY A 28 -13.31 6.83 -33.62
C GLY A 28 -14.61 6.36 -34.28
N GLU A 29 -15.40 5.59 -33.53
CA GLU A 29 -16.82 5.39 -33.81
C GLU A 29 -17.63 6.16 -32.75
N GLU A 30 -18.27 7.24 -33.20
CA GLU A 30 -19.48 7.77 -32.58
C GLU A 30 -20.66 6.86 -32.89
N LYS A 31 -21.47 6.55 -31.88
CA LYS A 31 -22.91 6.21 -31.86
C LYS A 31 -23.21 5.59 -30.50
N ASP A 32 -24.34 5.76 -29.83
CA ASP A 32 -25.55 6.56 -29.99
C ASP A 32 -26.19 6.53 -28.59
N GLY A 33 -26.94 7.56 -28.23
CA GLY A 33 -27.50 7.72 -26.90
C GLY A 33 -28.55 6.66 -26.56
N SER A 34 -28.41 6.07 -25.38
CA SER A 34 -29.57 5.58 -24.62
C SER A 34 -29.49 6.14 -23.22
N LEU A 35 -30.21 7.24 -22.98
CA LEU A 35 -30.55 7.72 -21.66
C LEU A 35 -31.32 6.61 -20.92
N TYR A 36 -30.82 6.20 -19.76
CA TYR A 36 -31.66 5.66 -18.70
C TYR A 36 -31.41 6.47 -17.42
N PRO A 37 -32.48 6.89 -16.72
CA PRO A 37 -32.45 7.99 -15.77
C PRO A 37 -31.77 7.61 -14.45
N TYR A 38 -31.05 8.57 -13.90
CA TYR A 38 -30.59 8.57 -12.51
C TYR A 38 -31.81 8.74 -11.58
N ASP A 39 -32.39 7.64 -11.13
CA ASP A 39 -33.26 7.66 -9.96
C ASP A 39 -32.39 7.59 -8.70
N TYR A 40 -32.40 8.71 -7.96
CA TYR A 40 -32.01 8.75 -6.55
C TYR A 40 -32.83 7.70 -5.80
N LEU A 41 -32.22 6.57 -5.46
CA LEU A 41 -32.83 5.66 -4.49
C LEU A 41 -32.64 6.23 -3.10
N GLU A 42 -33.79 6.70 -2.60
CA GLU A 42 -34.18 6.99 -1.23
C GLU A 42 -33.42 6.18 -0.17
N GLU A 43 -33.16 6.86 0.95
CA GLU A 43 -32.70 6.25 2.19
C GLU A 43 -33.51 4.97 2.50
N PRO A 44 -32.86 3.85 2.89
CA PRO A 44 -33.61 2.69 3.32
C PRO A 44 -34.41 3.06 4.57
N SER A 45 -35.73 3.10 4.38
CA SER A 45 -36.73 3.25 5.42
C SER A 45 -36.44 2.29 6.58
N ARG A 46 -36.33 2.86 7.78
CA ARG A 46 -36.16 2.13 9.04
C ARG A 46 -37.22 1.03 9.15
N PRO A 47 -36.86 -0.24 9.41
CA PRO A 47 -37.85 -1.21 9.82
C PRO A 47 -38.37 -0.82 11.20
N SER A 48 -39.62 -0.37 11.26
CA SER A 48 -40.43 -0.35 12.47
C SER A 48 -40.76 -1.79 12.86
N SER A 49 -40.00 -2.37 13.77
CA SER A 49 -40.48 -3.49 14.58
C SER A 49 -39.88 -3.43 15.98
N ARG A 50 -40.74 -3.12 16.95
CA ARG A 50 -40.53 -3.46 18.36
C ARG A 50 -40.45 -4.99 18.45
N ALA A 51 -39.26 -5.51 18.54
CA ALA A 51 -38.98 -6.83 19.09
C ALA A 51 -37.97 -6.66 20.22
N SER A 52 -38.49 -6.60 21.45
CA SER A 52 -37.73 -6.75 22.67
C SER A 52 -37.04 -8.11 22.66
N SER A 53 -35.74 -8.13 22.42
CA SER A 53 -34.89 -9.29 22.70
C SER A 53 -33.76 -8.83 23.63
N ALA A 54 -33.63 -9.54 24.74
CA ALA A 54 -32.63 -9.31 25.76
C ALA A 54 -31.23 -9.64 25.22
N GLY A 55 -30.62 -8.67 24.54
CA GLY A 55 -29.16 -8.56 24.42
C GLY A 55 -28.71 -7.52 25.42
N GLY A 56 -27.82 -7.88 26.35
CA GLY A 56 -27.28 -6.94 27.33
C GLY A 56 -26.81 -5.68 26.63
N ARG A 57 -27.37 -4.52 27.00
CA ARG A 57 -26.88 -3.24 26.47
C ARG A 57 -25.46 -3.07 26.96
N VAL A 58 -24.51 -3.06 26.02
CA VAL A 58 -23.14 -2.59 26.28
C VAL A 58 -23.24 -1.20 26.89
N SER A 59 -22.50 -0.95 27.98
CA SER A 59 -22.60 0.31 28.71
C SER A 59 -22.15 1.48 27.81
N PRO A 60 -22.74 2.68 27.98
CA PRO A 60 -22.33 3.85 27.22
C PRO A 60 -20.85 4.22 27.39
N SER A 61 -20.26 3.94 28.55
CA SER A 61 -18.84 4.18 28.80
C SER A 61 -17.95 3.33 27.91
N ILE A 62 -18.26 2.03 27.77
CA ILE A 62 -17.48 1.14 26.88
C ILE A 62 -17.58 1.58 25.41
N LEU A 63 -18.73 2.09 24.99
CA LEU A 63 -18.88 2.64 23.63
C LEU A 63 -18.06 3.92 23.43
N GLN A 64 -17.92 4.74 24.47
CA GLN A 64 -17.09 5.92 24.45
C GLN A 64 -15.60 5.57 24.43
N ASP A 65 -15.18 4.56 25.18
CA ASP A 65 -13.80 4.05 25.18
C ASP A 65 -13.44 3.40 23.83
N LEU A 66 -14.38 2.66 23.22
CA LEU A 66 -14.19 2.15 21.86
C LEU A 66 -14.07 3.27 20.82
N ALA A 67 -14.79 4.39 21.00
CA ALA A 67 -14.75 5.52 20.08
C ALA A 67 -13.52 6.41 20.29
N SER A 68 -12.91 6.41 21.48
CA SER A 68 -11.71 7.20 21.77
C SER A 68 -10.46 6.64 21.08
N GLY A 69 -10.48 5.36 20.70
CA GLY A 69 -9.32 4.67 20.16
C GLY A 69 -8.27 4.29 21.22
N ASP A 70 -8.52 4.61 22.49
CA ASP A 70 -7.72 4.12 23.61
C ASP A 70 -8.15 2.71 23.98
N MET A 71 -7.42 1.75 23.44
CA MET A 71 -7.76 0.35 23.56
C MET A 71 -7.62 -0.18 24.99
N ASP A 72 -6.75 0.45 25.82
CA ASP A 72 -6.39 -0.02 27.16
C ASP A 72 -7.55 0.06 28.13
N ASN A 73 -8.43 1.03 27.93
CA ASN A 73 -9.58 1.28 28.80
C ASN A 73 -10.85 0.54 28.39
N VAL A 74 -10.85 -0.13 27.23
CA VAL A 74 -12.00 -0.88 26.74
C VAL A 74 -12.19 -2.16 27.57
N ALA A 75 -13.36 -2.32 28.20
CA ALA A 75 -13.75 -3.55 28.88
C ALA A 75 -14.10 -4.67 27.87
N TRP A 76 -13.09 -5.22 27.20
CA TRP A 76 -13.22 -6.22 26.14
C TRP A 76 -14.03 -7.45 26.56
N SER A 77 -13.89 -7.90 27.80
CA SER A 77 -14.61 -9.04 28.37
C SER A 77 -16.14 -8.90 28.26
N GLU A 78 -16.67 -7.68 28.34
CA GLU A 78 -18.11 -7.38 28.30
C GLU A 78 -18.68 -7.27 26.88
N LEU A 79 -17.84 -7.14 25.86
CA LEU A 79 -18.28 -7.00 24.48
C LEU A 79 -18.74 -8.36 23.88
N PRO A 80 -19.87 -8.42 23.16
CA PRO A 80 -20.21 -9.60 22.39
C PRO A 80 -19.24 -9.77 21.21
N VAL A 81 -19.07 -11.01 20.74
CA VAL A 81 -18.16 -11.35 19.63
C VAL A 81 -18.38 -10.48 18.39
N GLU A 82 -19.64 -10.19 18.06
CA GLU A 82 -20.02 -9.33 16.93
C GLU A 82 -19.38 -7.94 17.01
N ARG A 83 -19.34 -7.34 18.22
CA ARG A 83 -18.77 -6.00 18.43
C ARG A 83 -17.26 -6.01 18.36
N VAL A 84 -16.62 -7.06 18.87
CA VAL A 84 -15.16 -7.22 18.75
C VAL A 84 -14.77 -7.41 17.29
N TYR A 85 -15.53 -8.20 16.52
CA TYR A 85 -15.32 -8.32 15.08
C TYR A 85 -15.54 -7.00 14.33
N ASP A 86 -16.64 -6.28 14.60
CA ASP A 86 -16.92 -4.98 14.00
C ASP A 86 -15.74 -4.01 14.21
N TYR A 87 -15.15 -4.05 15.40
CA TYR A 87 -14.00 -3.25 15.77
C TYR A 87 -12.74 -3.67 15.01
N PHE A 88 -12.43 -4.97 15.00
CA PHE A 88 -11.34 -5.52 14.19
C PHE A 88 -11.47 -5.12 12.72
N ALA A 89 -12.67 -5.19 12.15
CA ALA A 89 -12.92 -4.83 10.77
C ALA A 89 -12.70 -3.34 10.49
N GLN A 90 -13.02 -2.46 11.45
CA GLN A 90 -12.92 -0.99 11.33
C GLN A 90 -11.56 -0.42 11.77
N ALA A 91 -10.76 -1.17 12.53
CA ALA A 91 -9.48 -0.72 13.06
C ALA A 91 -8.53 -0.21 11.95
N THR A 92 -7.94 0.97 12.14
CA THR A 92 -7.10 1.64 11.12
C THR A 92 -5.61 1.68 11.48
N SER A 93 -5.23 1.21 12.67
CA SER A 93 -3.83 1.12 13.12
C SER A 93 -3.40 -0.33 13.32
N LEU A 94 -2.08 -0.58 13.22
CA LEU A 94 -1.49 -1.91 13.47
C LEU A 94 -1.85 -2.43 14.87
N GLU A 95 -1.67 -1.60 15.89
CA GLU A 95 -1.95 -1.96 17.28
C GLU A 95 -3.42 -2.34 17.47
N SER A 96 -4.33 -1.51 16.99
CA SER A 96 -5.77 -1.74 17.10
C SER A 96 -6.20 -3.03 16.40
N VAL A 97 -5.63 -3.33 15.22
CA VAL A 97 -5.90 -4.56 14.48
C VAL A 97 -5.44 -5.79 15.26
N LEU A 98 -4.19 -5.80 15.73
CA LEU A 98 -3.62 -6.94 16.46
C LEU A 98 -4.35 -7.19 17.78
N ARG A 99 -4.65 -6.12 18.52
CA ARG A 99 -5.38 -6.22 19.79
C ARG A 99 -6.78 -6.75 19.61
N ALA A 100 -7.56 -6.15 18.70
CA ALA A 100 -8.92 -6.59 18.42
C ALA A 100 -8.96 -8.06 17.97
N PHE A 101 -7.98 -8.49 17.18
CA PHE A 101 -7.87 -9.88 16.76
C PHE A 101 -7.51 -10.82 17.92
N GLY A 102 -6.61 -10.41 18.81
CA GLY A 102 -6.30 -11.14 20.04
C GLY A 102 -7.53 -11.38 20.91
N GLU A 103 -8.30 -10.34 21.16
CA GLU A 103 -9.57 -10.39 21.91
C GLU A 103 -10.63 -11.25 21.20
N LEU A 104 -10.67 -11.18 19.87
CA LEU A 104 -11.56 -12.02 19.07
C LEU A 104 -11.21 -13.51 19.25
N LYS A 105 -9.92 -13.87 19.19
CA LYS A 105 -9.48 -15.25 19.44
C LYS A 105 -9.82 -15.69 20.85
N ALA A 106 -9.60 -14.84 21.85
CA ALA A 106 -9.89 -15.13 23.25
C ALA A 106 -11.36 -15.47 23.48
N LYS A 107 -12.28 -14.65 22.94
CA LYS A 107 -13.72 -14.91 23.06
C LYS A 107 -14.19 -16.16 22.33
N LEU A 108 -13.47 -16.58 21.30
CA LEU A 108 -13.80 -17.76 20.52
C LEU A 108 -13.14 -19.04 21.06
N GLY A 109 -12.19 -18.94 21.99
CA GLY A 109 -11.42 -20.05 22.53
C GLY A 109 -10.53 -20.70 21.46
N VAL A 110 -9.80 -19.88 20.69
CA VAL A 110 -8.93 -20.31 19.57
C VAL A 110 -7.52 -19.69 19.64
N GLU A 111 -7.09 -19.26 20.82
CA GLU A 111 -5.83 -18.55 21.07
C GLU A 111 -4.59 -19.36 20.73
N GLU A 112 -4.68 -20.69 20.81
CA GLU A 112 -3.58 -21.62 20.51
C GLU A 112 -3.58 -22.07 19.05
N LEU A 113 -4.69 -21.91 18.32
CA LEU A 113 -4.79 -22.35 16.93
C LEU A 113 -4.00 -21.43 16.00
N ARG A 114 -3.40 -22.00 14.96
CA ARG A 114 -2.63 -21.26 13.94
C ARG A 114 -2.97 -21.79 12.54
N GLY A 115 -2.58 -21.04 11.50
CA GLY A 115 -2.74 -21.46 10.11
C GLY A 115 -4.16 -21.89 9.76
N LEU A 116 -4.29 -22.99 9.01
CA LEU A 116 -5.56 -23.49 8.50
C LEU A 116 -6.52 -23.96 9.61
N GLU A 117 -6.01 -24.46 10.73
CA GLU A 117 -6.84 -24.85 11.88
C GLU A 117 -7.54 -23.62 12.46
N LEU A 118 -6.81 -22.52 12.61
CA LEU A 118 -7.39 -21.25 13.05
C LEU A 118 -8.40 -20.74 12.02
N PHE A 119 -8.07 -20.74 10.73
CA PHE A 119 -9.01 -20.31 9.69
C PHE A 119 -10.32 -21.12 9.70
N GLY A 120 -10.22 -22.46 9.81
CA GLY A 120 -11.36 -23.36 9.89
C GLY A 120 -12.23 -23.09 11.13
N ALA A 121 -11.60 -22.91 12.30
CA ALA A 121 -12.28 -22.61 13.54
C ALA A 121 -12.95 -21.23 13.53
N LEU A 122 -12.29 -20.21 12.98
CA LEU A 122 -12.88 -18.88 12.79
C LEU A 122 -14.10 -18.96 11.87
N ARG A 123 -14.02 -19.71 10.78
CA ARG A 123 -15.16 -19.92 9.87
C ARG A 123 -16.34 -20.54 10.60
N GLU A 124 -16.13 -21.64 11.32
CA GLU A 124 -17.20 -22.33 12.05
C GLU A 124 -17.81 -21.45 13.14
N LYS A 125 -16.97 -20.85 13.98
CA LYS A 125 -17.43 -20.11 15.16
C LYS A 125 -18.01 -18.74 14.81
N LEU A 126 -17.44 -18.00 13.87
CA LEU A 126 -17.99 -16.69 13.47
C LEU A 126 -19.25 -16.82 12.63
N CYS A 127 -19.38 -17.86 11.80
CA CYS A 127 -20.61 -18.06 11.01
C CYS A 127 -21.81 -18.46 11.86
N THR A 128 -21.60 -19.03 13.05
CA THR A 128 -22.68 -19.35 14.00
C THR A 128 -23.09 -18.15 14.86
N GLN A 129 -22.31 -17.07 14.87
CA GLN A 129 -22.69 -15.81 15.53
C GLN A 129 -23.60 -14.95 14.64
N LYS A 130 -24.24 -13.92 15.21
CA LYS A 130 -24.99 -12.90 14.48
C LYS A 130 -24.09 -11.92 13.68
N THR A 131 -22.91 -12.35 13.26
CA THR A 131 -21.88 -11.49 12.62
C THR A 131 -21.90 -11.68 11.10
N TRP A 132 -22.96 -11.20 10.45
CA TRP A 132 -23.13 -11.32 8.99
C TRP A 132 -21.95 -10.71 8.21
N LYS A 133 -21.35 -9.62 8.71
CA LYS A 133 -20.16 -9.00 8.10
C LYS A 133 -18.94 -9.93 8.08
N ALA A 134 -18.75 -10.72 9.14
CA ALA A 134 -17.66 -11.71 9.20
C ALA A 134 -17.89 -12.83 8.21
N ARG A 135 -19.14 -13.32 8.14
CA ARG A 135 -19.54 -14.36 7.19
C ARG A 135 -19.20 -13.96 5.75
N ASP A 136 -19.56 -12.76 5.31
CA ASP A 136 -19.28 -12.33 3.94
C ASP A 136 -17.77 -12.30 3.62
N ALA A 137 -16.95 -11.79 4.54
CA ALA A 137 -15.50 -11.74 4.36
C ALA A 137 -14.90 -13.16 4.29
N LEU A 138 -15.31 -14.04 5.20
CA LEU A 138 -14.85 -15.43 5.26
C LEU A 138 -15.29 -16.23 4.03
N GLN A 139 -16.48 -15.99 3.48
CA GLN A 139 -16.94 -16.62 2.24
C GLN A 139 -16.07 -16.25 1.03
N LEU A 140 -15.60 -15.00 0.94
CA LEU A 140 -14.68 -14.56 -0.11
C LEU A 140 -13.33 -15.27 0.01
N LEU A 141 -12.79 -15.36 1.23
CA LEU A 141 -11.55 -16.08 1.50
C LEU A 141 -11.68 -17.58 1.23
N GLU A 142 -12.81 -18.19 1.59
CA GLU A 142 -13.11 -19.59 1.29
C GLU A 142 -13.20 -19.83 -0.22
N LYS A 143 -13.84 -18.94 -0.98
CA LYS A 143 -13.87 -19.01 -2.44
C LYS A 143 -12.47 -18.96 -3.03
N ARG A 144 -11.58 -18.10 -2.50
CA ARG A 144 -10.17 -18.04 -2.91
C ARG A 144 -9.45 -19.34 -2.55
N ALA A 145 -9.57 -19.82 -1.31
CA ALA A 145 -8.94 -21.06 -0.84
C ALA A 145 -9.34 -22.29 -1.67
N ASN A 146 -10.57 -22.33 -2.19
CA ASN A 146 -11.05 -23.44 -3.01
C ASN A 146 -10.58 -23.42 -4.48
N GLN A 147 -9.72 -22.48 -4.88
CA GLN A 147 -9.11 -22.51 -6.22
C GLN A 147 -8.17 -23.72 -6.37
N GLN A 148 -8.14 -24.29 -7.57
CA GLN A 148 -7.42 -25.52 -7.88
C GLN A 148 -5.91 -25.45 -7.57
N GLU A 149 -5.30 -24.27 -7.75
CA GLU A 149 -3.87 -24.02 -7.58
C GLU A 149 -3.41 -24.34 -6.15
N TYR A 150 -4.30 -24.18 -5.16
CA TYR A 150 -4.01 -24.42 -3.75
C TYR A 150 -4.14 -25.89 -3.34
N MET A 151 -4.72 -26.75 -4.20
CA MET A 151 -4.89 -28.18 -3.98
C MET A 151 -5.56 -28.53 -2.63
N GLY A 152 -6.56 -27.77 -2.21
CA GLY A 152 -7.18 -27.93 -0.89
C GLY A 152 -6.21 -27.64 0.25
N GLN A 153 -5.34 -26.65 0.06
CA GLN A 153 -4.26 -26.22 0.95
C GLN A 153 -3.21 -27.30 1.20
N LYS A 154 -2.96 -28.16 0.20
CA LYS A 154 -1.96 -29.24 0.28
C LYS A 154 -0.75 -29.04 -0.64
N ALA A 155 -0.76 -27.99 -1.44
CA ALA A 155 0.29 -27.74 -2.44
C ALA A 155 1.68 -27.55 -1.81
N ALA A 156 1.76 -26.98 -0.61
CA ALA A 156 2.99 -26.78 0.16
C ALA A 156 2.76 -27.04 1.66
N GLU A 157 1.93 -28.04 1.99
CA GLU A 157 1.63 -28.42 3.38
C GLU A 157 2.93 -28.76 4.14
N GLY A 158 3.06 -28.20 5.34
CA GLY A 158 4.22 -28.42 6.22
C GLY A 158 5.45 -27.57 5.92
N VAL A 159 5.48 -26.81 4.81
CA VAL A 159 6.57 -25.88 4.51
C VAL A 159 6.51 -24.67 5.45
N LYS A 160 7.61 -24.38 6.14
CA LYS A 160 7.73 -23.27 7.08
C LYS A 160 8.34 -22.05 6.39
N VAL A 161 7.60 -20.95 6.38
CA VAL A 161 8.00 -19.71 5.68
C VAL A 161 8.20 -18.58 6.68
N LEU A 162 9.38 -17.94 6.64
CA LEU A 162 9.66 -16.68 7.32
C LEU A 162 9.71 -15.53 6.31
N ILE A 163 8.81 -14.57 6.45
CA ILE A 163 8.75 -13.36 5.62
C ILE A 163 9.26 -12.17 6.44
N VAL A 164 10.29 -11.49 5.92
CA VAL A 164 10.87 -10.29 6.51
C VAL A 164 10.23 -9.06 5.87
N GLY A 165 9.36 -8.37 6.59
CA GLY A 165 8.66 -7.15 6.16
C GLY A 165 7.14 -7.31 6.08
N GLY A 166 6.42 -6.53 6.90
CA GLY A 166 4.96 -6.42 6.94
C GLY A 166 4.39 -5.34 6.01
N GLY A 167 5.08 -5.07 4.89
CA GLY A 167 4.59 -4.19 3.83
C GLY A 167 3.47 -4.84 2.99
N PRO A 168 2.84 -4.09 2.06
CA PRO A 168 1.80 -4.65 1.20
C PRO A 168 2.24 -5.91 0.44
N VAL A 169 3.46 -5.93 -0.10
CA VAL A 169 4.00 -7.09 -0.83
C VAL A 169 4.20 -8.30 0.08
N GLY A 170 4.81 -8.11 1.26
CA GLY A 170 5.06 -9.20 2.21
C GLY A 170 3.77 -9.81 2.76
N LEU A 171 2.79 -8.97 3.12
CA LEU A 171 1.48 -9.45 3.56
C LEU A 171 0.69 -10.12 2.44
N ARG A 172 0.76 -9.58 1.20
CA ARG A 172 0.10 -10.21 0.07
C ARG A 172 0.70 -11.57 -0.27
N LEU A 173 2.02 -11.73 -0.18
CA LEU A 173 2.67 -13.03 -0.32
C LEU A 173 2.26 -13.99 0.80
N ALA A 174 2.19 -13.52 2.05
CA ALA A 174 1.79 -14.32 3.19
C ALA A 174 0.42 -14.97 2.98
N ILE A 175 -0.53 -14.24 2.38
CA ILE A 175 -1.86 -14.75 2.02
C ILE A 175 -1.76 -15.98 1.11
N ASP A 176 -1.02 -15.91 -0.01
CA ASP A 176 -0.91 -17.06 -0.91
C ASP A 176 -0.13 -18.22 -0.27
N CYS A 177 0.92 -17.95 0.50
CA CYS A 177 1.62 -19.00 1.25
C CYS A 177 0.69 -19.74 2.22
N LEU A 178 -0.16 -19.02 2.96
CA LEU A 178 -1.16 -19.64 3.84
C LEU A 178 -2.15 -20.49 3.05
N LEU A 179 -2.63 -19.99 1.91
CA LEU A 179 -3.57 -20.72 1.05
C LEU A 179 -2.94 -21.97 0.40
N LEU A 180 -1.63 -21.98 0.18
CA LEU A 180 -0.88 -23.17 -0.25
C LEU A 180 -0.72 -24.23 0.87
N GLY A 181 -1.06 -23.90 2.11
CA GLY A 181 -0.89 -24.77 3.28
C GLY A 181 0.42 -24.59 4.03
N CYS A 182 1.19 -23.54 3.73
CA CYS A 182 2.42 -23.24 4.45
C CYS A 182 2.14 -22.79 5.89
N ASP A 183 3.14 -22.94 6.74
CA ASP A 183 3.15 -22.41 8.09
C ASP A 183 3.95 -21.08 8.10
N VAL A 184 3.23 -19.96 8.11
CA VAL A 184 3.76 -18.65 7.71
C VAL A 184 3.94 -17.70 8.90
N ARG A 185 5.15 -17.13 9.02
CA ARG A 185 5.50 -16.11 10.01
C ARG A 185 5.94 -14.86 9.29
N VAL A 186 5.39 -13.71 9.68
CA VAL A 186 5.85 -12.40 9.19
C VAL A 186 6.44 -11.65 10.37
N ILE A 187 7.66 -11.14 10.19
CA ILE A 187 8.30 -10.21 11.12
C ILE A 187 8.37 -8.83 10.48
N GLU A 188 8.02 -7.80 11.25
CA GLU A 188 8.05 -6.40 10.83
C GLU A 188 8.84 -5.60 11.87
N LYS A 189 9.87 -4.89 11.42
CA LYS A 189 10.75 -4.09 12.28
C LYS A 189 9.99 -2.98 13.01
N ARG A 190 9.04 -2.34 12.33
CA ARG A 190 8.32 -1.17 12.88
C ARG A 190 7.18 -1.62 13.80
N PRO A 191 6.90 -0.87 14.88
CA PRO A 191 5.76 -1.14 15.74
C PRO A 191 4.43 -0.59 15.18
N SER A 192 4.47 0.21 14.11
CA SER A 192 3.29 0.87 13.54
C SER A 192 3.34 0.99 12.02
N PHE A 193 2.16 1.10 11.40
CA PHE A 193 1.99 1.47 9.99
C PHE A 193 1.70 2.97 9.90
N SER A 194 2.63 3.73 9.31
CA SER A 194 2.61 5.19 9.42
C SER A 194 2.76 5.96 8.11
N ARG A 195 2.85 5.27 6.96
CA ARG A 195 3.06 5.92 5.66
C ARG A 195 1.73 6.36 5.07
N ASN A 196 1.55 7.68 4.92
CA ASN A 196 0.36 8.28 4.34
C ASN A 196 0.39 8.32 2.81
N ASN A 197 1.58 8.27 2.18
CA ASN A 197 1.70 8.29 0.72
C ASN A 197 0.77 7.27 0.05
N VAL A 198 0.27 7.67 -1.12
CA VAL A 198 -0.77 6.95 -1.86
C VAL A 198 -0.19 6.16 -3.01
N LEU A 199 -0.68 4.93 -3.19
CA LEU A 199 -0.29 4.02 -4.26
C LEU A 199 -1.40 3.95 -5.29
N HIS A 200 -1.05 4.15 -6.56
CA HIS A 200 -1.91 3.77 -7.67
C HIS A 200 -2.00 2.24 -7.78
N LEU A 201 -3.18 1.74 -8.15
CA LEU A 201 -3.53 0.34 -8.28
C LEU A 201 -3.97 0.06 -9.71
N TRP A 202 -3.31 -0.91 -10.35
CA TRP A 202 -3.76 -1.39 -11.65
C TRP A 202 -5.08 -2.16 -11.51
N PRO A 203 -5.88 -2.28 -12.59
CA PRO A 203 -7.17 -2.96 -12.55
C PRO A 203 -7.11 -4.38 -11.97
N PHE A 204 -6.07 -5.16 -12.30
CA PHE A 204 -5.92 -6.52 -11.78
C PHE A 204 -5.65 -6.55 -10.26
N THR A 205 -4.92 -5.56 -9.74
CA THR A 205 -4.65 -5.42 -8.30
C THR A 205 -5.93 -5.06 -7.55
N ILE A 206 -6.75 -4.17 -8.12
CA ILE A 206 -8.06 -3.82 -7.54
C ILE A 206 -8.94 -5.07 -7.47
N GLU A 207 -8.99 -5.85 -8.55
CA GLU A 207 -9.79 -7.08 -8.60
C GLU A 207 -9.30 -8.13 -7.62
N ASP A 208 -7.99 -8.36 -7.53
CA ASP A 208 -7.39 -9.28 -6.53
C ASP A 208 -7.78 -8.90 -5.09
N LEU A 209 -7.61 -7.62 -4.73
CA LEU A 209 -7.97 -7.12 -3.40
C LEU A 209 -9.49 -7.19 -3.14
N ARG A 210 -10.33 -6.94 -4.15
CA ARG A 210 -11.79 -7.11 -4.05
C ARG A 210 -12.16 -8.57 -3.77
N GLN A 211 -11.54 -9.52 -4.47
CA GLN A 211 -11.77 -10.95 -4.27
C GLN A 211 -11.31 -11.44 -2.89
N LEU A 212 -10.30 -10.79 -2.31
CA LEU A 212 -9.87 -11.04 -0.92
C LEU A 212 -10.73 -10.32 0.13
N GLY A 213 -11.74 -9.55 -0.29
CA GLY A 213 -12.68 -8.89 0.62
C GLY A 213 -12.23 -7.53 1.15
N ALA A 214 -11.31 -6.82 0.47
CA ALA A 214 -10.83 -5.50 0.90
C ALA A 214 -11.96 -4.51 1.25
N LYS A 215 -13.07 -4.51 0.50
CA LYS A 215 -14.24 -3.65 0.76
C LYS A 215 -14.93 -3.93 2.10
N LYS A 216 -14.74 -5.11 2.70
CA LYS A 216 -15.25 -5.45 4.04
C LYS A 216 -14.43 -4.81 5.16
N PHE A 217 -13.19 -4.44 4.88
CA PHE A 217 -12.26 -3.82 5.83
C PHE A 217 -12.01 -2.34 5.57
N CYS A 218 -12.33 -1.86 4.37
CA CYS A 218 -12.34 -0.45 4.00
C CYS A 218 -13.49 -0.18 3.02
N GLY A 219 -14.59 0.42 3.49
CA GLY A 219 -15.79 0.62 2.68
C GLY A 219 -15.59 1.54 1.48
N LYS A 220 -14.62 2.47 1.56
CA LYS A 220 -14.23 3.40 0.49
C LYS A 220 -13.32 2.77 -0.55
N PHE A 221 -12.80 1.56 -0.32
CA PHE A 221 -11.83 0.90 -1.19
C PHE A 221 -12.31 0.85 -2.66
N CYS A 222 -11.62 1.60 -3.51
CA CYS A 222 -11.90 1.72 -4.95
C CYS A 222 -13.39 1.88 -5.27
N ALA A 223 -14.08 2.77 -4.54
CA ALA A 223 -15.46 3.14 -4.81
C ALA A 223 -15.50 4.11 -6.01
N GLY A 224 -16.43 3.89 -6.94
CA GLY A 224 -16.51 4.70 -8.16
C GLY A 224 -15.27 4.51 -9.04
N ALA A 225 -14.65 5.61 -9.44
CA ALA A 225 -13.45 5.64 -10.29
C ALA A 225 -12.12 5.63 -9.50
N ILE A 226 -12.15 5.54 -8.17
CA ILE A 226 -10.94 5.55 -7.33
C ILE A 226 -10.08 4.32 -7.65
N ASP A 227 -8.83 4.56 -8.04
CA ASP A 227 -7.86 3.53 -8.41
C ASP A 227 -6.58 3.57 -7.55
N HIS A 228 -6.65 4.16 -6.36
CA HIS A 228 -5.51 4.31 -5.46
C HIS A 228 -5.88 4.03 -4.00
N ILE A 229 -4.85 3.90 -3.15
CA ILE A 229 -4.99 3.70 -1.70
C ILE A 229 -3.73 4.15 -0.95
N CYS A 230 -3.88 4.78 0.22
CA CYS A 230 -2.71 5.05 1.09
C CYS A 230 -2.05 3.76 1.60
N ILE A 231 -0.71 3.80 1.73
CA ILE A 231 0.08 2.61 2.06
C ILE A 231 -0.37 1.98 3.38
N ARG A 232 -0.58 2.77 4.43
CA ARG A 232 -1.00 2.27 5.74
C ARG A 232 -2.36 1.56 5.70
N SER A 233 -3.32 2.08 4.93
CA SER A 233 -4.65 1.48 4.80
C SER A 233 -4.58 0.15 4.06
N LEU A 234 -3.76 0.06 3.01
CA LEU A 234 -3.50 -1.21 2.33
C LEU A 234 -2.83 -2.24 3.25
N GLN A 235 -1.85 -1.82 4.07
CA GLN A 235 -1.22 -2.70 5.06
C GLN A 235 -2.24 -3.22 6.09
N CYS A 236 -3.11 -2.36 6.63
CA CYS A 236 -4.16 -2.76 7.56
C CYS A 236 -5.16 -3.76 6.94
N ILE A 237 -5.58 -3.53 5.69
CA ILE A 237 -6.50 -4.44 4.97
C ILE A 237 -5.84 -5.82 4.81
N LEU A 238 -4.62 -5.86 4.27
CA LEU A 238 -3.91 -7.13 4.03
C LEU A 238 -3.57 -7.85 5.33
N LEU A 239 -3.24 -7.12 6.40
CA LEU A 239 -2.99 -7.72 7.70
C LEU A 239 -4.26 -8.38 8.25
N LYS A 240 -5.41 -7.71 8.22
CA LYS A 240 -6.69 -8.29 8.67
C LYS A 240 -7.01 -9.58 7.90
N ILE A 241 -6.86 -9.56 6.58
CA ILE A 241 -7.07 -10.73 5.73
C ILE A 241 -6.11 -11.86 6.13
N SER A 242 -4.82 -11.56 6.28
CA SER A 242 -3.81 -12.56 6.63
C SER A 242 -4.05 -13.17 8.02
N LEU A 243 -4.45 -12.36 9.00
CA LEU A 243 -4.79 -12.82 10.34
C LEU A 243 -5.98 -13.78 10.34
N LEU A 244 -7.03 -13.48 9.57
CA LEU A 244 -8.17 -14.38 9.41
C LEU A 244 -7.75 -15.73 8.78
N LEU A 245 -6.77 -15.72 7.88
CA LEU A 245 -6.17 -16.93 7.30
C LEU A 245 -5.16 -17.65 8.23
N GLY A 246 -4.96 -17.13 9.45
CA GLY A 246 -4.14 -17.77 10.48
C GLY A 246 -2.67 -17.37 10.50
N LEU A 247 -2.32 -16.22 9.92
CA LEU A 247 -0.96 -15.67 9.95
C LEU A 247 -0.43 -15.49 11.39
N SER A 248 0.83 -15.87 11.61
CA SER A 248 1.60 -15.45 12.78
C SER A 248 2.39 -14.16 12.46
N PHE A 249 1.88 -13.01 12.88
CA PHE A 249 2.49 -11.69 12.60
C PHE A 249 3.15 -11.11 13.86
N HIS A 250 4.38 -10.59 13.72
CA HIS A 250 5.18 -10.04 14.82
C HIS A 250 5.73 -8.66 14.46
N ALA A 251 5.17 -7.61 15.05
CA ALA A 251 5.64 -6.23 14.91
C ALA A 251 6.76 -5.91 15.90
N GLY A 252 7.56 -4.89 15.61
CA GLY A 252 8.69 -4.49 16.45
C GLY A 252 9.86 -5.48 16.47
N VAL A 253 9.91 -6.40 15.50
CA VAL A 253 10.93 -7.47 15.41
C VAL A 253 11.79 -7.26 14.18
N GLU A 254 13.06 -6.95 14.40
CA GLU A 254 14.03 -6.73 13.33
C GLU A 254 14.79 -8.00 12.99
N PHE A 255 14.85 -8.33 11.70
CA PHE A 255 15.75 -9.34 11.17
C PHE A 255 17.18 -8.79 11.12
N LEU A 256 18.14 -9.54 11.66
CA LEU A 256 19.55 -9.14 11.65
C LEU A 256 20.38 -10.00 10.69
N GLN A 257 20.22 -11.33 10.77
CA GLN A 257 20.96 -12.26 9.92
C GLN A 257 20.27 -13.62 9.85
N VAL A 258 20.53 -14.35 8.77
CA VAL A 258 20.22 -15.77 8.68
C VAL A 258 21.26 -16.60 9.45
N LEU A 259 20.81 -17.64 10.14
CA LEU A 259 21.65 -18.60 10.84
C LEU A 259 21.61 -19.92 10.07
N GLU A 260 22.80 -20.38 9.65
CA GLU A 260 22.95 -21.66 8.96
C GLU A 260 22.60 -22.85 9.86
N PRO A 261 22.07 -23.94 9.29
CA PRO A 261 21.77 -25.16 10.02
C PRO A 261 23.04 -25.81 10.57
N ASN A 262 22.88 -26.60 11.62
CA ASN A 262 23.93 -27.43 12.20
C ASN A 262 23.38 -28.86 12.47
N ALA A 263 24.12 -29.67 13.23
CA ALA A 263 23.73 -31.04 13.53
C ALA A 263 22.37 -31.17 14.26
N ASP A 264 21.98 -30.16 15.03
CA ASP A 264 20.81 -30.20 15.92
C ASP A 264 19.68 -29.24 15.50
N THR A 265 19.94 -28.28 14.59
CA THR A 265 18.94 -27.27 14.18
C THR A 265 18.95 -26.98 12.70
N GLY A 266 17.77 -26.75 12.10
CA GLY A 266 17.59 -26.20 10.76
C GLY A 266 17.96 -24.72 10.61
N TRP A 267 17.58 -24.12 9.47
CA TRP A 267 17.78 -22.69 9.19
C TRP A 267 16.98 -21.82 10.16
N ARG A 268 17.61 -20.80 10.73
CA ARG A 268 16.97 -19.87 11.70
C ARG A 268 17.32 -18.42 11.37
N ALA A 269 16.72 -17.49 12.12
CA ALA A 269 17.01 -16.07 12.02
C ALA A 269 17.50 -15.54 13.37
N LYS A 270 18.51 -14.66 13.33
CA LYS A 270 18.85 -13.81 14.47
C LYS A 270 17.97 -12.59 14.43
N LEU A 271 17.28 -12.33 15.52
CA LEU A 271 16.30 -11.26 15.62
C LEU A 271 16.70 -10.25 16.71
N ASN A 272 16.15 -9.04 16.60
CA ASN A 272 16.11 -8.06 17.68
C ASN A 272 14.63 -7.78 18.02
N PRO A 273 14.21 -7.95 19.29
CA PRO A 273 15.02 -8.30 20.46
C PRO A 273 15.50 -9.76 20.46
N SER A 274 16.66 -10.01 21.08
CA SER A 274 17.36 -11.30 21.02
C SER A 274 16.69 -12.44 21.78
N ASP A 275 15.78 -12.11 22.70
CA ASP A 275 14.98 -13.04 23.49
C ASP A 275 13.63 -13.38 22.83
N HIS A 276 13.33 -12.81 21.67
CA HIS A 276 12.11 -13.13 20.93
C HIS A 276 12.06 -14.64 20.60
N PHE A 277 10.93 -15.30 20.88
CA PHE A 277 10.81 -16.76 20.76
C PHE A 277 11.05 -17.30 19.34
N LEU A 278 10.82 -16.47 18.30
CA LEU A 278 11.13 -16.82 16.92
C LEU A 278 12.64 -16.97 16.62
N ASN A 279 13.55 -16.64 17.54
CA ASN A 279 14.98 -17.00 17.39
C ASN A 279 15.19 -18.54 17.36
N GLN A 280 14.22 -19.31 17.86
CA GLN A 280 14.22 -20.78 17.81
C GLN A 280 13.35 -21.34 16.68
N PHE A 281 12.73 -20.47 15.87
CA PHE A 281 11.88 -20.89 14.78
C PHE A 281 12.73 -21.33 13.57
N GLU A 282 12.64 -22.61 13.24
CA GLU A 282 13.27 -23.18 12.05
C GLU A 282 12.35 -23.03 10.83
N PHE A 283 12.89 -22.51 9.73
CA PHE A 283 12.17 -22.29 8.48
C PHE A 283 12.82 -23.00 7.30
N ASP A 284 12.02 -23.32 6.29
CA ASP A 284 12.46 -23.90 5.02
C ASP A 284 12.64 -22.82 3.94
N VAL A 285 11.87 -21.73 4.05
CA VAL A 285 11.86 -20.62 3.08
C VAL A 285 12.00 -19.30 3.82
N LEU A 286 12.97 -18.48 3.39
CA LEU A 286 13.16 -17.10 3.82
C LEU A 286 12.81 -16.15 2.67
N VAL A 287 11.95 -15.15 2.91
CA VAL A 287 11.59 -14.16 1.91
C VAL A 287 11.87 -12.74 2.41
N GLY A 288 12.70 -11.99 1.66
CA GLY A 288 12.93 -10.56 1.88
C GLY A 288 11.86 -9.70 1.20
N ALA A 289 10.97 -9.11 1.98
CA ALA A 289 9.94 -8.17 1.56
C ALA A 289 10.02 -6.83 2.34
N ASP A 290 11.21 -6.49 2.82
CA ASP A 290 11.57 -5.36 3.68
C ASP A 290 12.02 -4.10 2.91
N GLY A 291 11.73 -4.07 1.60
CA GLY A 291 11.87 -2.91 0.73
C GLY A 291 13.30 -2.66 0.21
N ARG A 292 13.56 -1.43 -0.25
CA ARG A 292 14.82 -1.06 -0.94
C ARG A 292 16.07 -1.37 -0.13
N ARG A 293 16.01 -1.37 1.21
CA ARG A 293 17.16 -1.68 2.08
C ARG A 293 17.05 -3.09 2.66
N SER A 294 16.65 -4.05 1.81
CA SER A 294 16.49 -5.43 2.26
C SER A 294 17.75 -5.95 2.95
N THR A 295 17.52 -6.61 4.08
CA THR A 295 18.51 -7.14 5.01
C THR A 295 18.81 -8.62 4.76
N VAL A 296 18.08 -9.27 3.85
CA VAL A 296 18.32 -10.67 3.47
C VAL A 296 19.57 -10.74 2.59
N PRO A 297 20.60 -11.51 2.98
CA PRO A 297 21.87 -11.57 2.26
C PRO A 297 21.81 -12.47 1.02
N GLY A 298 22.86 -12.41 0.18
CA GLY A 298 23.04 -13.32 -0.97
C GLY A 298 22.48 -12.82 -2.31
N PHE A 299 22.00 -11.56 -2.36
CA PHE A 299 21.42 -10.96 -3.55
C PHE A 299 22.21 -9.72 -3.96
N ASP A 300 23.01 -9.86 -5.02
CA ASP A 300 23.66 -8.72 -5.66
C ASP A 300 22.60 -7.78 -6.25
N ARG A 301 22.86 -6.46 -6.21
CA ARG A 301 21.94 -5.47 -6.74
C ARG A 301 22.57 -4.72 -7.89
N LYS A 302 21.87 -4.68 -9.01
CA LYS A 302 22.21 -3.84 -10.15
C LYS A 302 21.53 -2.50 -9.98
N GLU A 303 22.32 -1.44 -9.92
CA GLU A 303 21.85 -0.07 -9.91
C GLU A 303 21.89 0.49 -11.34
N LEU A 304 20.72 0.84 -11.86
CA LEU A 304 20.59 1.60 -13.10
C LEU A 304 20.36 3.06 -12.73
N ARG A 305 21.37 3.90 -12.99
CA ARG A 305 21.31 5.33 -12.72
C ARG A 305 20.92 6.09 -13.99
N GLY A 306 19.73 6.69 -13.98
CA GLY A 306 19.20 7.51 -15.05
C GLY A 306 19.67 8.97 -14.99
N LYS A 307 18.95 9.84 -15.69
CA LYS A 307 19.05 11.29 -15.48
C LYS A 307 18.58 11.63 -14.06
N LEU A 308 19.20 12.64 -13.45
CA LEU A 308 18.83 13.12 -12.13
C LEU A 308 17.32 13.41 -12.07
N ALA A 309 16.63 12.76 -11.14
CA ALA A 309 15.20 12.94 -10.90
C ALA A 309 14.97 13.10 -9.40
N LEU A 310 14.38 14.23 -9.01
CA LEU A 310 14.14 14.61 -7.62
C LEU A 310 12.65 14.68 -7.37
N ALA A 311 12.13 13.75 -6.58
CA ALA A 311 10.70 13.64 -6.32
C ALA A 311 10.34 14.22 -4.96
N ILE A 312 9.33 15.08 -4.90
CA ILE A 312 8.72 15.55 -3.67
C ILE A 312 7.40 14.82 -3.51
N THR A 313 7.14 14.26 -2.33
CA THR A 313 5.79 13.86 -1.93
C THR A 313 5.30 14.73 -0.80
N ALA A 314 4.04 15.16 -0.85
CA ALA A 314 3.40 15.93 0.21
C ALA A 314 2.02 15.35 0.52
N ASN A 315 1.66 15.31 1.80
CA ASN A 315 0.31 14.94 2.24
C ASN A 315 -0.30 16.10 3.00
N PHE A 316 -1.45 16.59 2.53
CA PHE A 316 -2.25 17.58 3.24
C PHE A 316 -3.47 16.91 3.89
N VAL A 317 -3.97 17.49 4.97
CA VAL A 317 -5.17 17.02 5.66
C VAL A 317 -6.35 17.10 4.70
N ASN A 318 -7.08 15.99 4.57
CA ASN A 318 -8.37 15.98 3.89
C ASN A 318 -9.47 16.11 4.95
N TYR A 319 -10.15 17.25 4.98
CA TYR A 319 -11.23 17.52 5.93
C TYR A 319 -12.58 16.91 5.48
N PHE A 320 -12.62 16.33 4.27
CA PHE A 320 -13.78 15.75 3.62
C PHE A 320 -14.94 16.74 3.46
N THR A 321 -14.65 18.03 3.25
CA THR A 321 -15.68 19.03 2.93
C THR A 321 -16.22 18.83 1.50
N ARG A 322 -17.35 19.46 1.19
CA ARG A 322 -17.95 19.36 -0.15
C ARG A 322 -17.06 20.01 -1.21
N GLU A 323 -16.41 21.11 -0.85
CA GLU A 323 -15.47 21.85 -1.67
C GLU A 323 -14.27 20.96 -2.02
N GLU A 324 -13.67 20.29 -1.03
CA GLU A 324 -12.57 19.35 -1.26
C GLU A 324 -13.01 18.16 -2.13
N VAL A 325 -14.21 17.60 -1.90
CA VAL A 325 -14.75 16.49 -2.69
C VAL A 325 -14.99 16.87 -4.15
N ALA A 326 -15.26 18.14 -4.46
CA ALA A 326 -15.49 18.62 -5.83
C ALA A 326 -14.21 18.82 -6.66
N VAL A 327 -13.03 18.92 -6.03
CA VAL A 327 -11.76 19.15 -6.75
C VAL A 327 -11.33 17.93 -7.55
N ASP A 328 -11.09 18.07 -8.86
CA ASP A 328 -10.65 16.95 -9.68
C ASP A 328 -9.22 16.48 -9.33
N GLU A 329 -8.99 15.18 -9.48
CA GLU A 329 -7.65 14.60 -9.33
C GLU A 329 -6.77 14.87 -10.56
N ILE A 330 -5.45 14.74 -10.37
CA ILE A 330 -4.48 14.86 -11.46
C ILE A 330 -3.83 13.50 -11.67
N SER A 331 -4.38 12.70 -12.58
CA SER A 331 -3.87 11.37 -12.93
C SER A 331 -2.61 11.47 -13.80
N GLY A 332 -1.44 11.68 -13.20
CA GLY A 332 -0.17 11.46 -13.91
C GLY A 332 0.14 12.47 -15.02
N VAL A 333 -0.14 13.76 -14.83
CA VAL A 333 0.17 14.77 -15.86
C VAL A 333 1.68 14.99 -15.92
N ALA A 334 2.28 14.67 -17.07
CA ALA A 334 3.69 14.91 -17.35
C ALA A 334 3.88 16.11 -18.29
N PHE A 335 5.03 16.79 -18.17
CA PHE A 335 5.39 17.98 -18.95
C PHE A 335 5.19 17.80 -20.46
N ILE A 336 5.51 16.61 -20.97
CA ILE A 336 5.42 16.27 -22.39
C ILE A 336 3.98 16.43 -22.91
N PHE A 337 2.98 16.12 -22.08
CA PHE A 337 1.57 16.12 -22.46
C PHE A 337 0.85 17.44 -22.13
N ASN A 338 1.34 18.22 -21.17
CA ASN A 338 0.70 19.47 -20.77
C ASN A 338 1.70 20.62 -20.58
N GLN A 339 2.46 20.94 -21.62
CA GLN A 339 3.50 21.97 -21.55
C GLN A 339 2.99 23.36 -21.15
N LYS A 340 1.74 23.69 -21.50
CA LYS A 340 1.13 24.99 -21.16
C LYS A 340 1.02 25.12 -19.64
N PHE A 341 0.42 24.13 -18.98
CA PHE A 341 0.28 24.09 -17.52
C PHE A 341 1.62 24.31 -16.80
N PHE A 342 2.66 23.56 -17.15
CA PHE A 342 3.96 23.69 -16.46
C PHE A 342 4.69 25.00 -16.77
N LYS A 343 4.51 25.57 -17.98
CA LYS A 343 5.08 26.89 -18.30
C LYS A 343 4.40 28.00 -17.51
N GLU A 344 3.08 27.92 -17.32
CA GLU A 344 2.30 28.86 -16.53
C GLU A 344 2.62 28.72 -15.04
N LEU A 345 2.67 27.49 -14.49
CA LEU A 345 3.13 27.23 -13.12
C LEU A 345 4.49 27.89 -12.87
N LYS A 346 5.45 27.69 -13.76
CA LYS A 346 6.78 28.28 -13.64
C LYS A 346 6.77 29.80 -13.75
N ALA A 347 5.93 30.37 -14.61
CA ALA A 347 5.82 31.81 -14.77
C ALA A 347 5.26 32.48 -13.51
N ASP A 348 4.24 31.86 -12.90
CA ASP A 348 3.51 32.43 -11.77
C ASP A 348 4.23 32.22 -10.43
N THR A 349 4.87 31.06 -10.24
CA THR A 349 5.42 30.62 -8.94
C THR A 349 6.94 30.49 -8.92
N GLY A 350 7.59 30.42 -10.10
CA GLY A 350 9.01 30.08 -10.24
C GLY A 350 9.34 28.58 -10.10
N ILE A 351 8.32 27.73 -9.90
CA ILE A 351 8.45 26.27 -9.74
C ILE A 351 8.52 25.59 -11.11
N ASP A 352 9.54 24.76 -11.35
CA ASP A 352 9.68 24.01 -12.60
C ASP A 352 9.66 22.50 -12.33
N LEU A 353 8.59 21.86 -12.79
CA LEU A 353 8.32 20.43 -12.62
C LEU A 353 8.37 19.68 -13.95
N GLU A 354 8.71 18.39 -13.87
CA GLU A 354 8.60 17.44 -14.97
C GLU A 354 7.27 16.70 -14.97
N ASN A 355 6.68 16.49 -13.78
CA ASN A 355 5.37 15.91 -13.58
C ASN A 355 4.78 16.35 -12.24
N ILE A 356 3.46 16.24 -12.13
CA ILE A 356 2.73 16.32 -10.86
C ILE A 356 1.53 15.38 -10.91
N VAL A 357 1.26 14.75 -9.78
CA VAL A 357 0.12 13.86 -9.53
C VAL A 357 -0.56 14.32 -8.26
N TYR A 358 -1.88 14.28 -8.27
CA TYR A 358 -2.72 14.54 -7.12
C TYR A 358 -3.74 13.41 -6.98
N TYR A 359 -3.73 12.76 -5.81
CA TYR A 359 -4.74 11.79 -5.41
C TYR A 359 -5.47 12.29 -4.16
N LYS A 360 -6.79 12.15 -4.16
CA LYS A 360 -7.67 12.48 -3.05
C LYS A 360 -8.01 11.22 -2.29
N ASP A 361 -7.24 10.93 -1.24
CA ASP A 361 -7.35 9.72 -0.44
C ASP A 361 -7.67 10.08 1.02
N ASP A 362 -7.19 9.31 2.00
CA ASP A 362 -7.22 9.69 3.42
C ASP A 362 -6.54 11.05 3.68
N THR A 363 -5.65 11.46 2.78
CA THR A 363 -4.99 12.77 2.68
C THR A 363 -5.11 13.29 1.25
N HIS A 364 -4.92 14.60 1.06
CA HIS A 364 -4.64 15.14 -0.27
C HIS A 364 -3.17 14.88 -0.57
N TYR A 365 -2.90 13.84 -1.36
CA TYR A 365 -1.55 13.39 -1.66
C TYR A 365 -1.06 13.97 -2.98
N PHE A 366 0.11 14.59 -2.94
CA PHE A 366 0.81 15.06 -4.11
C PHE A 366 2.14 14.33 -4.26
N VAL A 367 2.49 13.98 -5.50
CA VAL A 367 3.85 13.62 -5.88
C VAL A 367 4.25 14.37 -7.13
N MET A 368 5.43 14.98 -7.09
CA MET A 368 5.94 15.80 -8.18
C MET A 368 7.42 15.57 -8.39
N THR A 369 7.87 15.65 -9.64
CA THR A 369 9.29 15.60 -9.96
C THR A 369 9.77 17.00 -10.27
N ALA A 370 10.61 17.56 -9.41
CA ALA A 370 11.14 18.91 -9.52
C ALA A 370 12.50 18.93 -10.21
N LYS A 371 12.75 19.97 -11.02
CA LYS A 371 14.08 20.17 -11.60
C LYS A 371 15.03 20.74 -10.56
N LYS A 372 16.25 20.19 -10.47
CA LYS A 372 17.28 20.60 -9.49
C LYS A 372 17.47 22.12 -9.40
N TYR A 373 17.55 22.80 -10.55
CA TYR A 373 17.77 24.25 -10.56
C TYR A 373 16.59 25.03 -9.96
N SER A 374 15.36 24.51 -10.05
CA SER A 374 14.18 25.14 -9.46
C SER A 374 14.24 25.04 -7.94
N LEU A 375 14.62 23.87 -7.41
CA LEU A 375 14.83 23.66 -5.97
C LEU A 375 15.94 24.56 -5.40
N LEU A 376 17.05 24.72 -6.14
CA LEU A 376 18.12 25.65 -5.75
C LEU A 376 17.64 27.11 -5.76
N LYS A 377 16.91 27.52 -6.80
CA LYS A 377 16.42 28.90 -6.94
C LYS A 377 15.37 29.25 -5.88
N LYS A 378 14.54 28.29 -5.48
CA LYS A 378 13.55 28.41 -4.41
C LYS A 378 14.14 28.11 -3.02
N GLY A 379 15.46 28.00 -2.86
CA GLY A 379 16.10 27.83 -1.56
C GLY A 379 15.91 26.47 -0.87
N VAL A 380 15.14 25.54 -1.47
CA VAL A 380 14.92 24.18 -0.96
C VAL A 380 16.24 23.44 -0.82
N LEU A 381 17.11 23.54 -1.84
CA LEU A 381 18.47 23.03 -1.78
C LEU A 381 19.43 24.17 -1.44
N VAL A 382 20.20 23.99 -0.37
CA VAL A 382 21.13 25.04 0.14
C VAL A 382 22.32 25.22 -0.80
N ALA A 383 22.88 24.12 -1.31
CA ALA A 383 24.00 24.13 -2.24
C ALA A 383 23.82 23.11 -3.38
N ASP A 384 24.40 23.43 -4.54
CA ASP A 384 24.47 22.50 -5.67
C ASP A 384 25.64 21.52 -5.49
N LEU A 385 25.33 20.34 -4.94
CA LEU A 385 26.30 19.28 -4.69
C LEU A 385 26.28 18.25 -5.84
N PRO A 386 27.46 17.77 -6.29
CA PRO A 386 27.55 16.89 -7.45
C PRO A 386 27.05 15.46 -7.18
N ASP A 387 27.20 14.98 -5.95
CA ASP A 387 26.73 13.66 -5.53
C ASP A 387 25.28 13.74 -5.03
N THR A 388 24.42 12.81 -5.48
CA THR A 388 22.98 12.86 -5.14
C THR A 388 22.71 12.55 -3.67
N ARG A 389 23.54 11.72 -3.03
CA ARG A 389 23.40 11.42 -1.60
C ARG A 389 23.72 12.65 -0.76
N ASP A 390 24.75 13.41 -1.14
CA ASP A 390 25.09 14.66 -0.47
C ASP A 390 24.08 15.77 -0.79
N LEU A 391 23.63 15.85 -2.05
CA LEU A 391 22.62 16.80 -2.51
C LEU A 391 21.32 16.68 -1.69
N LEU A 392 20.90 15.46 -1.37
CA LEU A 392 19.69 15.17 -0.59
C LEU A 392 19.99 14.88 0.89
N HIS A 393 21.21 15.17 1.36
CA HIS A 393 21.51 15.07 2.77
C HIS A 393 20.63 16.05 3.56
N PRO A 394 20.10 15.69 4.75
CA PRO A 394 19.22 16.57 5.53
C PRO A 394 19.81 17.96 5.81
N SER A 395 21.14 18.09 5.92
CA SER A 395 21.80 19.39 6.11
C SER A 395 21.81 20.29 4.87
N ASN A 396 21.53 19.75 3.68
CA ASN A 396 21.45 20.50 2.42
C ASN A 396 20.00 20.80 2.01
N ILE A 397 19.02 20.37 2.80
CA ILE A 397 17.60 20.58 2.55
C ILE A 397 17.09 21.62 3.55
N ASN A 398 16.63 22.77 3.06
CA ASN A 398 15.88 23.71 3.86
C ASN A 398 14.41 23.23 3.95
N LYS A 399 13.99 22.79 5.14
CA LYS A 399 12.65 22.26 5.36
C LYS A 399 11.55 23.30 5.16
N GLU A 400 11.76 24.54 5.61
CA GLU A 400 10.74 25.61 5.49
C GLU A 400 10.47 25.93 4.02
N GLU A 401 11.53 26.10 3.23
CA GLU A 401 11.41 26.32 1.79
C GLU A 401 10.81 25.12 1.07
N LEU A 402 11.08 23.89 1.54
CA LEU A 402 10.44 22.68 1.00
C LEU A 402 8.93 22.68 1.27
N TYR A 403 8.51 23.16 2.44
CA TYR A 403 7.09 23.29 2.80
C TYR A 403 6.39 24.29 1.87
N GLU A 404 6.96 25.49 1.73
CA GLU A 404 6.43 26.52 0.84
C GLU A 404 6.39 26.06 -0.61
N TYR A 405 7.46 25.40 -1.10
CA TYR A 405 7.49 24.84 -2.45
C TYR A 405 6.35 23.85 -2.71
N ALA A 406 6.08 22.95 -1.75
CA ALA A 406 5.01 21.97 -1.89
C ALA A 406 3.62 22.62 -1.83
N VAL A 407 3.41 23.59 -0.94
CA VAL A 407 2.15 24.34 -0.81
C VAL A 407 1.88 25.16 -2.08
N ASP A 408 2.86 25.93 -2.56
CA ASP A 408 2.77 26.72 -3.80
C ASP A 408 2.42 25.83 -4.99
N ALA A 409 3.12 24.69 -5.14
CA ALA A 409 2.88 23.77 -6.25
C ALA A 409 1.49 23.12 -6.17
N ALA A 410 1.06 22.65 -4.99
CA ALA A 410 -0.25 22.02 -4.81
C ALA A 410 -1.39 23.03 -4.98
N GLY A 411 -1.26 24.21 -4.38
CA GLY A 411 -2.28 25.27 -4.40
C GLY A 411 -2.43 25.93 -5.77
N TRP A 412 -1.35 26.03 -6.56
CA TRP A 412 -1.49 26.46 -7.96
C TRP A 412 -2.11 25.37 -8.84
N SER A 413 -1.81 24.10 -8.57
CA SER A 413 -2.24 22.98 -9.42
C SER A 413 -3.69 22.55 -9.18
N THR A 414 -4.30 22.94 -8.07
CA THR A 414 -5.64 22.49 -7.65
C THR A 414 -6.43 23.61 -6.98
N GLU A 415 -7.75 23.49 -6.96
CA GLU A 415 -8.64 24.45 -6.29
C GLU A 415 -8.94 24.05 -4.84
N LEU A 416 -7.98 23.41 -4.15
CA LEU A 416 -8.15 23.02 -2.75
C LEU A 416 -8.30 24.26 -1.85
N PRO A 417 -9.31 24.29 -0.96
CA PRO A 417 -9.60 25.48 -0.16
C PRO A 417 -8.54 25.74 0.93
N GLN A 418 -7.86 24.68 1.38
CA GLN A 418 -6.88 24.73 2.46
C GLN A 418 -5.82 23.64 2.28
N LEU A 419 -4.58 23.94 2.65
CA LEU A 419 -3.41 23.06 2.50
C LEU A 419 -2.63 22.97 3.82
N ASP A 420 -3.27 22.41 4.85
CA ASP A 420 -2.55 22.08 6.08
C ASP A 420 -1.85 20.74 5.91
N PHE A 421 -0.57 20.65 6.28
CA PHE A 421 0.13 19.38 6.22
C PHE A 421 -0.48 18.36 7.18
N ALA A 422 -0.67 17.14 6.68
CA ALA A 422 -0.82 15.98 7.55
C ALA A 422 0.50 15.75 8.31
N LEU A 423 0.44 15.01 9.41
CA LEU A 423 1.62 14.68 10.19
C LEU A 423 2.21 13.33 9.78
N ASN A 424 3.54 13.29 9.72
CA ASN A 424 4.30 12.05 9.54
C ASN A 424 4.52 11.34 10.89
N HIS A 425 5.26 10.24 10.90
CA HIS A 425 5.51 9.45 12.11
C HIS A 425 6.47 10.05 13.13
N TYR A 426 6.98 11.25 12.87
CA TYR A 426 7.75 12.09 13.79
C TYR A 426 6.96 13.31 14.28
N ASP A 427 5.65 13.37 14.01
CA ASP A 427 4.79 14.51 14.29
C ASP A 427 5.25 15.81 13.60
N GLU A 428 5.93 15.68 12.45
CA GLU A 428 6.33 16.79 11.58
C GLU A 428 5.42 16.87 10.33
N PRO A 429 5.33 18.03 9.65
CA PRO A 429 4.68 18.14 8.34
C PRO A 429 5.11 17.04 7.37
N ASP A 430 4.14 16.34 6.77
CA ASP A 430 4.38 15.18 5.92
C ASP A 430 4.72 15.58 4.49
N VAL A 431 5.95 16.09 4.33
CA VAL A 431 6.61 16.27 3.05
C VAL A 431 7.99 15.63 3.06
N ALA A 432 8.40 15.06 1.93
CA ALA A 432 9.73 14.48 1.79
C ALA A 432 10.25 14.60 0.36
N LEU A 433 11.57 14.78 0.25
CA LEU A 433 12.32 14.82 -1.00
C LEU A 433 13.10 13.50 -1.19
N PHE A 434 12.95 12.87 -2.35
CA PHE A 434 13.48 11.55 -2.68
C PHE A 434 14.34 11.58 -3.94
N ASP A 435 15.34 10.69 -3.96
CA ASP A 435 16.11 10.37 -5.15
C ASP A 435 15.39 9.32 -6.01
N PHE A 436 14.91 9.73 -7.19
CA PHE A 436 14.33 8.87 -8.22
C PHE A 436 15.31 8.54 -9.35
N THR A 437 16.58 8.95 -9.22
CA THR A 437 17.62 8.75 -10.24
C THR A 437 18.00 7.27 -10.38
N SER A 438 17.97 6.52 -9.29
CA SER A 438 18.46 5.15 -9.22
C SER A 438 17.34 4.13 -9.08
N ILE A 439 17.27 3.23 -10.06
CA ILE A 439 16.39 2.06 -10.04
C ILE A 439 17.25 0.83 -9.72
N PHE A 440 16.83 0.06 -8.71
CA PHE A 440 17.54 -1.16 -8.29
C PHE A 440 16.79 -2.38 -8.79
N GLN A 441 17.54 -3.34 -9.32
CA GLN A 441 17.05 -4.67 -9.69
C GLN A 441 17.97 -5.71 -9.02
N VAL A 442 17.35 -6.75 -8.46
CA VAL A 442 18.06 -7.94 -7.95
C VAL A 442 18.35 -8.87 -9.13
#